data_AF-A0A2D0PBK6-F1
#
_entry.id   AF-A0A2D0PBK6-F1
#
_cell.length_a   1.000
_cell.length_b   1.000
_cell.length_c   1.000
_cell.angle_alpha   90.00
_cell.angle_beta   90.00
_cell.angle_gamma   90.00
#
_symmetry.space_group_name_H-M   'P 1'
#
loop_
_entity.id
_entity.type
_entity.pdbx_description
1 polymer ?
#
loop_
_entity_poly.entity_id
_entity_poly.type
_entity_poly.pdbx_seq_one_letter_code
_entity_poly.pdbx_strand_id
1 'polypeptide(L)' 'MVSHVTSIVSLFALLLGLAECAKCPYAKFTPQHSFCKAPNPKCTILERGLQPTDKQRLVDLHNMYREKS' A
#
# COMPACT_ATOMS: atom_id res chain seq x y z
N MET A 1 -31.05 25.20 19.06
CA MET A 1 -31.23 23.93 18.31
C MET A 1 -30.43 23.89 17.01
N VAL A 2 -30.57 24.87 16.10
CA VAL A 2 -29.88 24.86 14.78
C VAL A 2 -28.35 24.74 14.87
N SER A 3 -27.69 25.46 15.77
CA SER A 3 -26.21 25.45 15.92
C SER A 3 -25.63 24.09 16.36
N HIS A 4 -26.35 23.36 17.21
CA HIS A 4 -25.91 22.02 17.65
C HIS A 4 -26.06 21.00 16.54
N VAL A 5 -27.15 21.07 15.75
CA VAL A 5 -27.37 20.16 14.63
C VAL A 5 -26.32 20.39 13.53
N THR A 6 -26.01 21.64 13.20
CA THR A 6 -24.96 21.95 12.20
C THR A 6 -23.57 21.53 12.67
N SER A 7 -23.24 21.72 13.95
CA SER A 7 -21.96 21.26 14.52
C SER A 7 -21.80 19.74 14.45
N ILE A 8 -22.86 18.99 14.77
CA ILE A 8 -22.86 17.53 14.69
C ILE A 8 -22.65 17.06 13.23
N VAL A 9 -23.38 17.64 12.27
CA VAL A 9 -23.25 17.29 10.85
C VAL A 9 -21.83 17.55 10.35
N SER A 10 -21.24 18.68 10.71
CA SER A 10 -19.84 19.00 10.36
C SER A 10 -18.85 18.01 10.96
N LEU A 11 -19.05 17.58 12.21
CA LEU A 11 -18.21 16.58 12.85
C LEU A 11 -18.31 15.22 12.14
N PHE A 12 -19.52 14.79 11.77
CA PHE A 12 -19.71 13.56 10.99
C PHE A 12 -19.04 13.64 9.62
N ALA A 13 -19.19 14.75 8.90
CA ALA A 13 -18.54 14.95 7.61
C ALA A 13 -17.00 14.88 7.73
N LEU A 14 -16.44 15.48 8.78
CA LEU A 14 -15.01 15.40 9.07
C LEU A 14 -14.55 13.97 9.35
N LEU A 15 -15.28 13.24 10.20
CA LEU A 15 -14.95 11.85 10.54
C LEU A 15 -15.02 10.92 9.33
N LEU A 16 -16.03 11.09 8.46
CA LEU A 16 -16.15 10.34 7.21
C LEU A 16 -15.02 10.65 6.24
N GLY A 17 -14.63 11.93 6.10
CA GLY A 17 -13.49 12.33 5.29
C GLY A 17 -12.18 11.71 5.79
N LEU A 18 -11.95 11.72 7.10
CA LEU A 18 -10.78 11.08 7.72
C LEU A 18 -10.77 9.56 7.51
N ALA A 19 -11.94 8.91 7.61
CA ALA A 19 -12.07 7.47 7.37
C ALA A 19 -11.72 7.10 5.92
N GLU A 20 -12.09 7.94 4.96
CA GLU A 20 -11.73 7.73 3.55
C GLU A 20 -10.24 7.94 3.30
N CYS A 21 -9.62 8.96 3.94
CA CYS A 21 -8.18 9.17 3.90
C CYS A 21 -7.38 8.04 4.57
N ALA A 22 -7.95 7.36 5.56
CA ALA A 22 -7.31 6.22 6.22
C ALA A 22 -7.35 4.93 5.39
N LYS A 23 -8.10 4.88 4.28
CA LYS A 23 -8.14 3.71 3.41
C LYS A 23 -6.85 3.59 2.60
N CYS A 24 -6.35 2.37 2.53
CA CYS A 24 -5.20 2.04 1.71
C CYS A 24 -5.47 2.30 0.20
N PRO A 25 -4.60 3.03 -0.52
CA PRO A 25 -4.82 3.40 -1.92
C PRO A 25 -4.84 2.19 -2.88
N TYR A 26 -4.32 1.04 -2.43
CA TYR A 26 -4.26 -0.19 -3.23
C TYR A 26 -5.45 -1.13 -3.04
N ALA A 27 -6.36 -0.84 -2.10
CA ALA A 27 -7.57 -1.64 -1.88
C ALA A 27 -8.50 -1.67 -3.09
N LYS A 28 -8.38 -0.68 -3.99
CA LYS A 28 -9.11 -0.63 -5.27
C LYS A 28 -8.80 -1.77 -6.24
N PHE A 29 -7.63 -2.40 -6.11
CA PHE A 29 -7.23 -3.50 -7.00
C PHE A 29 -7.70 -4.85 -6.46
N THR A 30 -7.56 -5.07 -5.16
CA THR A 30 -8.08 -6.25 -4.46
C THR A 30 -8.28 -5.93 -2.98
N PRO A 31 -9.35 -6.44 -2.33
CA PRO A 31 -9.61 -6.20 -0.91
C PRO A 31 -8.45 -6.59 0.02
N GLN A 32 -7.64 -7.57 -0.39
CA GLN A 32 -6.48 -8.05 0.39
C GLN A 32 -5.15 -7.73 -0.30
N HIS A 33 -4.95 -6.49 -0.73
CA HIS A 33 -3.72 -6.09 -1.41
C HIS A 33 -2.51 -6.10 -0.46
N SER A 34 -1.39 -6.70 -0.88
CA SER A 34 -0.18 -6.85 -0.04
C SER A 34 0.37 -5.53 0.49
N PHE A 35 0.33 -4.45 -0.31
CA PHE A 35 0.76 -3.11 0.13
C PHE A 35 -0.14 -2.48 1.20
N CYS A 36 -1.32 -3.03 1.46
CA CYS A 36 -2.19 -2.59 2.55
C CYS A 36 -1.91 -3.32 3.87
N LYS A 37 -1.05 -4.35 3.85
CA LYS A 37 -0.70 -5.10 5.04
C LYS A 37 0.40 -4.37 5.81
N ALA A 38 0.27 -4.33 7.13
CA ALA A 38 1.37 -3.88 7.98
C ALA A 38 2.59 -4.80 7.84
N PRO A 39 3.82 -4.28 7.96
CA PRO A 39 5.02 -5.10 7.99
C PRO A 39 4.94 -6.16 9.10
N ASN A 40 5.49 -7.36 8.85
CA ASN A 40 5.55 -8.39 9.88
C ASN A 40 6.43 -7.90 11.05
N PRO A 41 5.88 -7.79 12.28
CA PRO A 41 6.63 -7.27 13.43
C PRO A 41 7.77 -8.20 13.88
N LYS A 42 7.77 -9.46 13.43
CA LYS A 42 8.83 -10.45 13.73
C LYS A 42 9.90 -10.52 12.64
N CYS A 43 9.84 -9.67 11.61
CA CYS A 43 10.79 -9.71 10.51
C CYS A 43 12.16 -9.20 10.96
N THR A 44 13.19 -10.04 10.89
CA THR A 44 14.58 -9.69 11.23
C THR A 44 15.45 -9.39 10.01
N ILE A 45 14.84 -9.13 8.86
CA ILE A 45 15.55 -8.72 7.64
C ILE A 45 15.91 -7.24 7.77
N LEU A 46 17.21 -6.97 7.99
CA LEU A 46 17.76 -5.63 8.21
C LEU A 46 18.11 -4.92 6.89
N GLU A 47 18.62 -5.66 5.91
CA GLU A 47 18.93 -5.14 4.58
C GLU A 47 17.77 -5.42 3.61
N ARG A 48 17.29 -4.37 2.93
CA ARG A 48 16.16 -4.46 2.00
C ARG A 48 16.60 -4.09 0.59
N GLY A 49 15.94 -4.75 -0.36
CA GLY A 49 16.19 -4.51 -1.78
C GLY A 49 17.40 -5.27 -2.30
N LEU A 50 17.69 -5.06 -3.58
CA LEU A 50 18.79 -5.67 -4.31
C LEU A 50 19.72 -4.58 -4.80
N GLN A 51 21.02 -4.88 -4.88
CA GLN A 51 21.97 -3.97 -5.52
C GLN A 51 21.59 -3.81 -7.00
N PRO A 52 21.92 -2.67 -7.64
CA PRO A 52 21.63 -2.46 -9.06
C PRO A 52 22.18 -3.57 -9.97
N THR A 53 23.37 -4.10 -9.64
CA THR A 53 23.99 -5.22 -10.36
C THR A 53 23.18 -6.51 -10.24
N ASP A 54 22.64 -6.80 -9.07
CA ASP A 54 21.81 -7.99 -8.83
C ASP A 54 20.49 -7.89 -9.59
N LYS A 55 19.89 -6.69 -9.61
CA LYS A 55 18.68 -6.42 -10.40
C LYS A 55 18.93 -6.66 -11.88
N GLN A 56 20.04 -6.14 -12.42
CA GLN A 56 20.40 -6.35 -13.82
C GLN A 56 20.62 -7.84 -14.12
N ARG A 57 21.36 -8.53 -13.25
CA ARG A 57 21.60 -9.96 -13.41
C ARG A 57 20.32 -10.78 -13.44
N LEU A 58 19.34 -10.46 -12.59
CA LEU A 58 18.04 -11.12 -12.60
C LEU A 58 17.30 -10.88 -13.92
N VAL A 59 17.30 -9.65 -14.44
CA VAL A 59 16.68 -9.31 -15.73
C VAL A 59 17.33 -10.09 -16.88
N ASP A 60 18.67 -10.11 -16.93
CA ASP A 60 19.41 -10.82 -17.98
C ASP A 60 19.10 -12.32 -17.98
N LEU A 61 19.02 -12.93 -16.79
CA LEU A 61 18.64 -14.34 -16.65
C LEU A 61 17.23 -14.60 -17.18
N HIS A 62 16.25 -13.76 -16.83
CA HIS A 62 14.88 -13.92 -17.33
C HIS A 62 14.82 -13.80 -18.86
N ASN A 63 15.52 -12.82 -19.44
CA ASN A 63 15.54 -12.61 -20.88
C ASN A 63 16.19 -13.78 -21.61
N MET A 64 17.32 -14.30 -21.10
CA MET A 64 17.96 -15.50 -21.65
C MET A 64 17.02 -16.72 -21.67
N TYR A 65 16.15 -16.90 -20.66
CA TYR A 65 15.16 -17.97 -20.68
C TYR A 65 14.00 -17.71 -21.65
N ARG A 66 13.54 -16.45 -21.75
CA ARG A 66 12.47 -16.05 -22.69
C ARG A 66 12.90 -16.19 -24.14
N GLU A 67 14.17 -15.93 -24.46
CA GLU A 67 14.71 -16.08 -25.82
C GLU A 67 14.91 -17.55 -26.22
N LYS A 68 15.00 -18.47 -25.23
CA LYS A 68 15.13 -19.91 -25.47
C LYS A 68 13.78 -20.59 -25.73
N SER A 69 12.66 -19.98 -25.34
CA SER A 69 11.29 -20.46 -25.57
C SER A 69 10.71 -19.91 -26.85
#